data_AF-A0A8T3X6Q0-F1
#
_entry.id   AF-A0A8T3X6Q0-F1
#
_cell.length_a   1.000
_cell.length_b   1.000
_cell.length_c   1.000
_cell.angle_alpha   90.00
_cell.angle_beta   90.00
_cell.angle_gamma   90.00
#
_symmetry.space_group_name_H-M   'P 1'
#
loop_
_entity.id
_entity.type
_entity.pdbx_description
1 polymer ?
#
loop_
_entity_poly.entity_id
_entity_poly.type
_entity_poly.pdbx_seq_one_letter_code
_entity_poly.pdbx_strand_id
1 'polypeptide(L)'
;MLLSKVTRQNGDLFFAGCNLKSLKTPRFVYRKRTFQEQMGALRSQFGAIMPLEIYYSVKANPHPEIVKALARAGSSFLAYHPRHLRTLKTLAIPASRVLYFGPTLSGQEVRSALKEGISQFIVDSEQQLGLISAAKPAPPLSILVRIKPDEQKHKGVLYQERPSFGVSPKKALSILLTCAKLPFVKKIGIHLHTATQNTDAAGWLAELQRIEPVMVRLKKKNIHLDYLDLGGGFPIPYANNKAVSIETLGKIIKKPLKRFHGLFPKMRLILEPGRFLVGPAGILVSRVIQVREQGKIRSLTVDSS
;
A
#
# COMPACT_ATOMS: atom_id res chain seq x y z
N MET A 1 18.05 -8.56 -8.84
CA MET A 1 18.29 -7.31 -8.07
C MET A 1 18.32 -6.15 -9.06
N LEU A 2 17.91 -4.92 -8.75
CA LEU A 2 17.71 -3.82 -9.73
C LEU A 2 18.84 -3.62 -10.75
N LEU A 3 20.08 -3.78 -10.31
CA LEU A 3 21.29 -3.68 -11.14
C LEU A 3 21.36 -4.77 -12.21
N SER A 4 20.71 -5.92 -12.03
CA SER A 4 20.57 -6.95 -13.08
C SER A 4 19.68 -6.51 -14.23
N LYS A 5 18.98 -5.36 -14.11
CA LYS A 5 18.21 -4.74 -15.20
C LYS A 5 18.99 -3.63 -15.91
N VAL A 6 20.19 -3.29 -15.43
CA VAL A 6 21.13 -2.42 -16.14
C VAL A 6 22.00 -3.32 -17.01
N THR A 7 22.03 -3.07 -18.30
CA THR A 7 22.81 -3.86 -19.27
C THR A 7 24.01 -3.05 -19.74
N ARG A 8 25.08 -3.73 -20.16
CA ARG A 8 26.23 -3.10 -20.79
C ARG A 8 26.25 -3.41 -22.27
N GLN A 9 26.38 -2.39 -23.11
CA GLN A 9 26.47 -2.52 -24.57
C GLN A 9 27.56 -1.57 -25.05
N ASN A 10 28.57 -2.10 -25.74
CA ASN A 10 29.70 -1.32 -26.27
C ASN A 10 30.38 -0.40 -25.22
N GLY A 11 30.49 -0.88 -23.97
CA GLY A 11 31.09 -0.13 -22.87
C GLY A 11 30.14 0.83 -22.12
N ASP A 12 29.02 1.21 -22.72
CA ASP A 12 28.00 2.07 -22.12
C ASP A 12 26.96 1.27 -21.32
N LEU A 13 26.40 1.91 -20.29
CA LEU A 13 25.33 1.34 -19.47
C LEU A 13 23.96 1.76 -20.00
N PHE A 14 23.03 0.80 -20.05
CA PHE A 14 21.67 1.01 -20.50
C PHE A 14 20.67 0.60 -19.41
N PHE A 15 19.60 1.38 -19.26
CA PHE A 15 18.46 1.03 -18.41
C PHE A 15 17.17 1.56 -19.01
N ALA A 16 16.12 0.73 -18.98
CA ALA A 16 14.82 1.05 -19.58
C ALA A 16 14.89 1.47 -21.07
N GLY A 17 15.90 0.97 -21.79
CA GLY A 17 16.15 1.31 -23.21
C GLY A 17 16.92 2.62 -23.42
N CYS A 18 17.33 3.31 -22.36
CA CYS A 18 18.11 4.55 -22.46
C CYS A 18 19.60 4.29 -22.25
N ASN A 19 20.47 4.86 -23.09
CA ASN A 19 21.89 5.00 -22.77
C ASN A 19 22.01 5.98 -21.59
N LEU A 20 22.59 5.52 -20.47
CA LEU A 20 22.68 6.32 -19.26
C LEU A 20 23.67 7.47 -19.37
N LYS A 21 24.70 7.33 -20.21
CA LYS A 21 25.73 8.34 -20.44
C LYS A 21 25.20 9.57 -21.20
N SER A 22 24.20 9.39 -22.05
CA SER A 22 23.60 10.48 -22.85
C SER A 22 22.56 11.29 -22.08
N LEU A 23 22.25 10.95 -20.83
CA LEU A 23 21.25 11.66 -20.04
C LEU A 23 21.84 12.90 -19.37
N LYS A 24 21.08 13.99 -19.36
CA LYS A 24 21.34 15.13 -18.47
C LYS A 24 21.09 14.71 -17.02
N THR A 25 22.10 14.85 -16.17
CA THR A 25 22.08 14.51 -14.73
C THR A 25 21.84 15.75 -13.86
N PRO A 26 21.38 15.57 -12.60
CA PRO A 26 20.89 14.31 -12.02
C PRO A 26 19.51 13.94 -12.56
N ARG A 27 19.24 12.64 -12.77
CA ARG A 27 17.96 12.21 -13.35
C ARG A 27 17.49 10.86 -12.82
N PHE A 28 16.23 10.84 -12.39
CA PHE A 28 15.53 9.57 -12.17
C PHE A 28 15.07 8.96 -13.49
N VAL A 29 15.35 7.68 -13.68
CA VAL A 29 14.91 6.88 -14.83
C VAL A 29 14.12 5.69 -14.32
N TYR A 30 12.91 5.49 -14.86
CA TYR A 30 12.01 4.40 -14.45
C TYR A 30 11.70 3.43 -15.59
N ARG A 31 11.82 2.13 -15.32
CA ARG A 31 11.42 1.05 -16.23
C ARG A 31 9.94 0.70 -16.01
N LYS A 32 9.06 1.23 -16.86
CA LYS A 32 7.59 1.01 -16.77
C LYS A 32 7.18 -0.48 -16.71
N ARG A 33 7.88 -1.37 -17.44
CA ARG A 33 7.63 -2.82 -17.42
C ARG A 33 7.76 -3.43 -16.01
N THR A 34 8.59 -2.86 -15.14
CA THR A 34 8.72 -3.33 -13.76
C THR A 34 7.42 -3.18 -12.98
N PHE A 35 6.60 -2.15 -13.25
CA PHE A 35 5.31 -2.01 -12.58
C PHE A 35 4.37 -3.19 -12.89
N GLN A 36 4.34 -3.62 -14.15
CA GLN A 36 3.55 -4.78 -14.58
C GLN A 36 4.07 -6.09 -13.97
N GLU A 37 5.39 -6.28 -13.96
CA GLU A 37 6.03 -7.44 -13.32
C GLU A 37 5.65 -7.56 -11.83
N GLN A 38 5.71 -6.44 -11.09
CA GLN A 38 5.38 -6.44 -9.66
C GLN A 38 3.88 -6.62 -9.40
N MET A 39 3.02 -5.99 -10.21
CA MET A 39 1.57 -6.23 -10.15
C MET A 39 1.23 -7.70 -10.44
N GLY A 40 1.89 -8.29 -11.44
CA GLY A 40 1.74 -9.70 -11.80
C GLY A 40 2.17 -10.64 -10.68
N ALA A 41 3.28 -10.34 -10.01
CA ALA A 41 3.75 -11.13 -8.87
C ALA A 41 2.73 -11.15 -7.72
N LEU A 42 2.15 -10.00 -7.37
CA LEU A 42 1.08 -9.93 -6.36
C LEU A 42 -0.17 -10.71 -6.80
N ARG A 43 -0.62 -10.52 -8.05
CA ARG A 43 -1.80 -11.23 -8.59
C ARG A 43 -1.62 -12.73 -8.61
N SER A 44 -0.44 -13.21 -9.02
CA SER A 44 -0.12 -14.64 -9.04
C SER A 44 -0.18 -15.27 -7.65
N GLN A 45 0.35 -14.59 -6.63
CA GLN A 45 0.42 -15.16 -5.28
C GLN A 45 -0.91 -15.05 -4.52
N PHE A 46 -1.57 -13.89 -4.59
CA PHE A 46 -2.74 -13.61 -3.75
C PHE A 46 -4.07 -13.79 -4.48
N GLY A 47 -4.11 -13.51 -5.79
CA GLY A 47 -5.31 -13.70 -6.61
C GLY A 47 -5.70 -15.18 -6.79
N ALA A 48 -4.74 -16.09 -6.63
CA ALA A 48 -5.00 -17.53 -6.61
C ALA A 48 -5.67 -18.02 -5.31
N ILE A 49 -5.78 -17.16 -4.29
CA ILE A 49 -6.36 -17.49 -2.98
C ILE A 49 -7.81 -17.00 -2.90
N MET A 50 -8.04 -15.75 -3.30
CA MET A 50 -9.34 -15.07 -3.27
C MET A 50 -9.32 -13.83 -4.20
N PRO A 51 -10.47 -13.24 -4.54
CA PRO A 51 -10.52 -12.05 -5.38
C PRO A 51 -9.64 -10.93 -4.82
N LEU A 52 -8.76 -10.38 -5.68
CA LEU A 52 -7.72 -9.42 -5.27
C LEU A 52 -7.93 -8.05 -5.93
N GLU A 53 -7.80 -7.00 -5.13
CA GLU A 53 -7.61 -5.63 -5.58
C GLU A 53 -6.28 -5.08 -5.08
N ILE A 54 -5.63 -4.27 -5.92
CA ILE A 54 -4.36 -3.62 -5.59
C ILE A 54 -4.57 -2.12 -5.60
N TYR A 55 -4.28 -1.47 -4.47
CA TYR A 55 -4.37 -0.03 -4.28
C TYR A 55 -2.95 0.55 -4.14
N TYR A 56 -2.43 1.14 -5.21
CA TYR A 56 -1.12 1.77 -5.16
C TYR A 56 -1.10 2.88 -4.11
N SER A 57 -0.16 2.77 -3.18
CA SER A 57 0.06 3.78 -2.14
C SER A 57 0.72 5.02 -2.75
N VAL A 58 -0.07 6.05 -3.06
CA VAL A 58 0.36 7.24 -3.82
C VAL A 58 1.51 7.99 -3.14
N LYS A 59 1.62 7.89 -1.81
CA LYS A 59 2.71 8.46 -1.02
C LYS A 59 4.11 7.96 -1.43
N ALA A 60 4.20 6.78 -2.06
CA ALA A 60 5.49 6.22 -2.46
C ALA A 60 6.12 6.99 -3.61
N ASN A 61 5.32 7.42 -4.59
CA ASN A 61 5.73 8.31 -5.67
C ASN A 61 4.48 8.88 -6.39
N PRO A 62 4.09 10.14 -6.13
CA PRO A 62 2.90 10.73 -6.72
C PRO A 62 3.10 11.24 -8.15
N HIS A 63 4.24 10.97 -8.79
CA HIS A 63 4.54 11.50 -10.12
C HIS A 63 3.47 11.08 -11.15
N PRO A 64 2.90 12.01 -11.94
CA PRO A 64 1.80 11.75 -12.87
C PRO A 64 2.01 10.55 -13.80
N GLU A 65 3.20 10.42 -14.39
CA GLU A 65 3.51 9.32 -15.32
C GLU A 65 3.58 7.94 -14.64
N ILE A 66 3.93 7.90 -13.34
CA ILE A 66 3.92 6.65 -12.56
C ILE A 66 2.49 6.27 -12.23
N VAL A 67 1.68 7.24 -11.77
CA VAL A 67 0.26 7.04 -11.49
C VAL A 67 -0.48 6.56 -12.74
N LYS A 68 -0.29 7.22 -13.90
CA LYS A 68 -0.88 6.79 -15.18
C LYS A 68 -0.43 5.37 -15.57
N ALA A 69 0.86 5.06 -15.44
CA ALA A 69 1.37 3.73 -15.77
C ALA A 69 0.75 2.64 -14.88
N LEU A 70 0.59 2.89 -13.59
CA LEU A 70 -0.05 1.98 -12.65
C LEU A 70 -1.57 1.88 -12.86
N ALA A 71 -2.23 2.98 -13.24
CA ALA A 71 -3.64 2.98 -13.62
C ALA A 71 -3.88 2.05 -14.81
N ARG A 72 -3.02 2.12 -15.84
CA ARG A 72 -3.04 1.24 -17.02
C ARG A 72 -2.70 -0.21 -16.69
N ALA A 73 -1.84 -0.45 -15.69
CA ALA A 73 -1.57 -1.79 -15.17
C ALA A 73 -2.74 -2.37 -14.34
N GLY A 74 -3.82 -1.60 -14.13
CA GLY A 74 -5.03 -2.03 -13.43
C GLY A 74 -4.96 -1.86 -11.91
N SER A 75 -4.18 -0.91 -11.41
CA SER A 75 -4.15 -0.55 -9.98
C SER A 75 -5.25 0.45 -9.64
N SER A 76 -5.92 0.27 -8.50
CA SER A 76 -6.61 1.34 -7.79
C SER A 76 -5.61 2.17 -6.97
N PHE A 77 -6.05 3.15 -6.19
CA PHE A 77 -5.16 4.10 -5.52
C PHE A 77 -5.55 4.35 -4.08
N LEU A 78 -4.56 4.32 -3.20
CA LEU A 78 -4.69 4.72 -1.82
C LEU A 78 -4.15 6.13 -1.62
N ALA A 79 -5.05 7.03 -1.22
CA ALA A 79 -4.76 8.43 -1.00
C ALA A 79 -4.77 8.77 0.50
N TYR A 80 -3.70 9.44 0.96
CA TYR A 80 -3.52 9.81 2.38
C TYR A 80 -3.75 11.28 2.72
N HIS A 81 -4.02 12.11 1.71
CA HIS A 81 -4.07 13.56 1.87
C HIS A 81 -4.88 14.17 0.72
N PRO A 82 -5.57 15.30 0.91
CA PRO A 82 -6.30 15.98 -0.17
C PRO A 82 -5.45 16.32 -1.42
N ARG A 83 -4.13 16.48 -1.29
CA ARG A 83 -3.24 16.69 -2.44
C ARG A 83 -3.16 15.47 -3.36
N HIS A 84 -3.24 14.26 -2.79
CA HIS A 84 -3.28 13.04 -3.58
C HIS A 84 -4.61 12.93 -4.33
N LEU A 85 -5.74 13.28 -3.70
CA LEU A 85 -7.04 13.32 -4.37
C LEU A 85 -7.02 14.29 -5.56
N ARG A 86 -6.47 15.49 -5.37
CA ARG A 86 -6.24 16.46 -6.45
C ARG A 86 -5.40 15.89 -7.59
N THR A 87 -4.24 15.28 -7.29
CA THR A 87 -3.40 14.64 -8.30
C THR A 87 -4.17 13.57 -9.08
N LEU A 88 -4.90 12.68 -8.39
CA LEU A 88 -5.68 11.60 -9.03
C LEU A 88 -6.80 12.17 -9.91
N LYS A 89 -7.48 13.21 -9.44
CA LYS A 89 -8.52 13.93 -10.18
C LYS A 89 -7.99 14.58 -11.46
N THR A 90 -6.86 15.29 -11.39
CA THR A 90 -6.19 15.89 -12.57
C THR A 90 -5.80 14.83 -13.61
N LEU A 91 -5.56 13.60 -13.18
CA LEU A 91 -5.23 12.46 -14.05
C LEU A 91 -6.46 11.68 -14.50
N ALA A 92 -7.67 12.20 -14.26
CA ALA A 92 -8.95 11.58 -14.58
C ALA A 92 -9.10 10.17 -14.00
N ILE A 93 -8.50 9.90 -12.82
CA ILE A 93 -8.73 8.66 -12.09
C ILE A 93 -10.12 8.73 -11.44
N PRO A 94 -11.03 7.78 -11.75
CA PRO A 94 -12.36 7.76 -11.14
C PRO A 94 -12.28 7.64 -9.61
N ALA A 95 -13.13 8.38 -8.90
CA ALA A 95 -13.22 8.32 -7.43
C ALA A 95 -13.55 6.91 -6.91
N SER A 96 -14.26 6.10 -7.70
CA SER A 96 -14.55 4.69 -7.40
C SER A 96 -13.30 3.80 -7.33
N ARG A 97 -12.15 4.25 -7.86
CA ARG A 97 -10.85 3.57 -7.76
C ARG A 97 -9.96 4.13 -6.64
N VAL A 98 -10.51 4.95 -5.75
CA VAL A 98 -9.76 5.60 -4.68
C VAL A 98 -10.24 5.12 -3.32
N LEU A 99 -9.31 4.57 -2.55
CA LEU A 99 -9.46 4.34 -1.11
C LEU A 99 -8.80 5.50 -0.38
N TYR A 100 -9.52 6.13 0.54
CA TYR A 100 -9.03 7.30 1.27
C TYR A 100 -8.74 6.97 2.73
N PHE A 101 -7.55 7.34 3.20
CA PHE A 101 -7.15 7.19 4.60
C PHE A 101 -6.37 8.41 5.09
N GLY A 102 -7.05 9.31 5.80
CA GLY A 102 -6.40 10.42 6.49
C GLY A 102 -6.20 10.09 7.97
N PRO A 103 -4.96 10.00 8.50
CA PRO A 103 -4.75 9.75 9.93
C PRO A 103 -5.27 10.89 10.82
N THR A 104 -5.31 12.11 10.28
CA THR A 104 -5.79 13.32 10.95
C THR A 104 -7.04 13.84 10.24
N LEU A 105 -7.97 12.94 9.90
CA LEU A 105 -9.14 13.25 9.11
C LEU A 105 -10.04 14.28 9.81
N SER A 106 -10.22 15.45 9.20
CA SER A 106 -11.15 16.47 9.69
C SER A 106 -12.54 16.37 9.05
N GLY A 107 -13.56 16.93 9.68
CA GLY A 107 -14.91 16.98 9.11
C GLY A 107 -14.99 17.75 7.78
N GLN A 108 -14.13 18.76 7.60
CA GLN A 108 -14.04 19.50 6.33
C GLN A 108 -13.45 18.62 5.23
N GLU A 109 -12.38 17.88 5.53
CA GLU A 109 -11.78 16.94 4.58
C GLU A 109 -12.75 15.83 4.19
N VAL A 110 -13.52 15.29 5.13
CA VAL A 110 -14.58 14.31 4.86
C VAL A 110 -15.59 14.88 3.87
N ARG A 111 -16.16 16.07 4.15
CA ARG A 111 -17.13 16.70 3.26
C ARG A 111 -16.55 16.97 1.87
N SER A 112 -15.30 17.42 1.80
CA SER A 112 -14.61 17.65 0.53
C SER A 112 -14.42 16.35 -0.26
N ALA A 113 -13.95 15.29 0.39
CA ALA A 113 -13.73 13.99 -0.24
C ALA A 113 -15.06 13.40 -0.76
N LEU A 114 -16.13 13.47 0.03
CA LEU A 114 -17.46 13.05 -0.39
C LEU A 114 -17.98 13.85 -1.59
N LYS A 115 -17.77 15.18 -1.61
CA LYS A 115 -18.13 16.05 -2.74
C LYS A 115 -17.33 15.71 -4.01
N GLU A 116 -16.11 15.22 -3.86
CA GLU A 116 -15.28 14.70 -4.96
C GLU A 116 -15.68 13.28 -5.41
N GLY A 117 -16.71 12.68 -4.80
CA GLY A 117 -17.24 11.36 -5.14
C GLY A 117 -16.51 10.21 -4.45
N ILE A 118 -15.63 10.48 -3.48
CA ILE A 118 -14.96 9.43 -2.70
C ILE A 118 -16.00 8.71 -1.84
N SER A 119 -16.11 7.40 -2.04
CA SER A 119 -17.05 6.54 -1.34
C SER A 119 -16.39 5.42 -0.54
N GLN A 120 -15.06 5.35 -0.54
CA GLN A 120 -14.30 4.32 0.17
C GLN A 120 -13.35 4.97 1.18
N PHE A 121 -13.56 4.67 2.46
CA PHE A 121 -12.77 5.25 3.56
C PHE A 121 -12.19 4.15 4.44
N ILE A 122 -10.94 4.32 4.85
CA ILE A 122 -10.41 3.65 6.03
C ILE A 122 -10.57 4.61 7.21
N VAL A 123 -11.12 4.12 8.30
CA VAL A 123 -11.22 4.84 9.59
C VAL A 123 -10.30 4.17 10.60
N ASP A 124 -9.58 4.96 11.37
CA ASP A 124 -8.71 4.46 12.44
C ASP A 124 -9.28 4.62 13.85
N SER A 125 -10.47 5.22 13.97
CA SER A 125 -11.13 5.55 15.23
C SER A 125 -12.64 5.68 15.05
N GLU A 126 -13.37 5.56 16.15
CA GLU A 126 -14.82 5.80 16.16
C GLU A 126 -15.17 7.26 15.87
N GLN A 127 -14.30 8.20 16.29
CA GLN A 127 -14.45 9.63 15.98
C GLN A 127 -14.46 9.88 14.47
N GLN A 128 -13.55 9.25 13.70
CA GLN A 128 -13.54 9.39 12.24
C GLN A 128 -14.81 8.83 11.58
N LEU A 129 -15.33 7.69 12.07
CA LEU A 129 -16.64 7.20 11.62
C LEU A 129 -17.77 8.19 11.95
N GLY A 130 -17.71 8.83 13.11
CA GLY A 130 -18.62 9.89 13.53
C GLY A 130 -18.58 11.10 12.59
N LEU A 131 -17.38 11.54 12.17
CA LEU A 131 -17.22 12.63 11.19
C LEU A 131 -17.84 12.28 9.83
N ILE A 132 -17.66 11.04 9.36
CA ILE A 132 -18.31 10.54 8.13
C ILE A 132 -19.83 10.53 8.28
N SER A 133 -20.34 10.01 9.39
CA SER A 133 -21.79 9.98 9.68
C SER A 133 -22.40 11.38 9.73
N ALA A 134 -21.72 12.33 10.39
CA ALA A 134 -22.16 13.71 10.54
C ALA A 134 -22.21 14.46 9.19
N ALA A 135 -21.43 14.02 8.19
CA ALA A 135 -21.48 14.56 6.84
C ALA A 135 -22.71 14.10 6.03
N LYS A 136 -23.56 13.22 6.60
CA LYS A 136 -24.79 12.68 5.96
C LYS A 136 -24.56 12.21 4.52
N PRO A 137 -23.60 11.28 4.29
CA PRO A 137 -23.22 10.88 2.95
C PRO A 137 -24.35 10.11 2.27
N ALA A 138 -24.45 10.26 0.95
CA ALA A 138 -25.32 9.41 0.15
C ALA A 138 -24.74 7.98 0.06
N PRO A 139 -25.56 6.93 0.14
CA PRO A 139 -25.11 5.57 -0.17
C PRO A 139 -24.66 5.44 -1.65
N PRO A 140 -23.81 4.45 -1.99
CA PRO A 140 -23.19 3.46 -1.09
C PRO A 140 -21.77 3.86 -0.65
N LEU A 141 -21.49 3.80 0.65
CA LEU A 141 -20.13 3.91 1.19
C LEU A 141 -19.54 2.54 1.53
N SER A 142 -18.21 2.46 1.41
CA SER A 142 -17.38 1.37 1.92
C SER A 142 -16.54 1.89 3.09
N ILE A 143 -16.65 1.27 4.26
CA ILE A 143 -15.88 1.63 5.45
C ILE A 143 -15.00 0.47 5.87
N LEU A 144 -13.69 0.69 5.86
CA LEU A 144 -12.71 -0.24 6.41
C LEU A 144 -12.25 0.27 7.77
N VAL A 145 -12.20 -0.61 8.77
CA VAL A 145 -11.75 -0.25 10.12
C VAL A 145 -10.32 -0.72 10.31
N ARG A 146 -9.42 0.23 10.54
CA ARG A 146 -7.99 -0.05 10.75
C ARG A 146 -7.74 -0.60 12.15
N ILE A 147 -7.15 -1.79 12.21
CA ILE A 147 -6.73 -2.42 13.44
C ILE A 147 -5.26 -2.10 13.69
N LYS A 148 -4.95 -1.53 14.85
CA LYS A 148 -3.58 -1.25 15.29
C LYS A 148 -2.77 -2.56 15.34
N PRO A 149 -1.58 -2.63 14.72
CA PRO A 149 -0.72 -3.83 14.77
C PRO A 149 -0.16 -4.05 16.19
N ASP A 150 0.26 -5.29 16.45
CA ASP A 150 0.96 -5.68 17.68
C ASP A 150 2.44 -5.25 17.60
N GLU A 151 2.76 -4.12 18.23
CA GLU A 151 4.09 -3.50 18.21
C GLU A 151 5.20 -4.43 18.74
N GLN A 152 4.88 -5.41 19.58
CA GLN A 152 5.87 -6.33 20.16
C GLN A 152 6.30 -7.45 19.21
N LYS A 153 5.55 -7.70 18.13
CA LYS A 153 5.73 -8.88 17.26
C LYS A 153 6.26 -8.58 15.86
N HIS A 154 6.57 -7.32 15.53
CA HIS A 154 7.11 -6.96 14.21
C HIS A 154 8.59 -6.61 14.28
N LYS A 155 9.44 -7.39 13.57
CA LYS A 155 10.89 -7.10 13.42
C LYS A 155 11.22 -6.14 12.25
N GLY A 156 10.29 -5.27 11.85
CA GLY A 156 10.51 -4.26 10.81
C GLY A 156 10.99 -2.92 11.39
N VAL A 157 11.30 -1.94 10.52
CA VAL A 157 11.36 -0.54 10.94
C VAL A 157 9.92 -0.13 11.30
N LEU A 158 9.53 -0.47 12.53
CA LEU A 158 8.46 0.22 13.21
C LEU A 158 8.89 1.68 13.23
N TYR A 159 8.01 2.58 12.81
CA TYR A 159 8.16 3.99 13.08
C TYR A 159 8.09 4.10 14.61
N GLN A 160 9.21 3.89 15.32
CA GLN A 160 9.30 3.90 16.79
C GLN A 160 8.94 5.27 17.38
N GLU A 161 8.65 6.26 16.53
CA GLU A 161 8.44 7.66 16.91
C GLU A 161 7.04 8.21 16.56
N ARG A 162 6.05 7.39 16.22
CA ARG A 162 4.67 7.89 15.99
C ARG A 162 3.61 7.01 16.66
N PRO A 163 2.52 7.61 17.19
CA PRO A 163 1.40 6.84 17.71
C PRO A 163 0.89 5.92 16.60
N SER A 164 0.79 4.64 16.92
CA SER A 164 0.35 3.63 15.97
C SER A 164 -1.13 3.83 15.64
N PHE A 165 -1.40 4.00 14.36
CA PHE A 165 -2.74 4.21 13.83
C PHE A 165 -3.60 2.94 13.97
N GLY A 166 -4.87 3.15 14.26
CA GLY A 166 -5.89 2.10 14.35
C GLY A 166 -6.36 1.84 15.76
N VAL A 167 -7.37 0.98 15.87
CA VAL A 167 -7.99 0.57 17.14
C VAL A 167 -7.61 -0.86 17.51
N SER A 168 -7.84 -1.24 18.77
CA SER A 168 -7.72 -2.64 19.19
C SER A 168 -8.72 -3.56 18.46
N PRO A 169 -8.48 -4.87 18.33
CA PRO A 169 -9.42 -5.80 17.70
C PRO A 169 -10.83 -5.76 18.32
N LYS A 170 -10.93 -5.62 19.65
CA LYS A 170 -12.21 -5.49 20.36
C LYS A 170 -12.98 -4.24 19.93
N LYS A 171 -12.29 -3.10 19.85
CA LYS A 171 -12.92 -1.84 19.42
C LYS A 171 -13.25 -1.86 17.93
N ALA A 172 -12.38 -2.46 17.10
CA ALA A 172 -12.65 -2.67 15.69
C ALA A 172 -13.94 -3.45 15.47
N LEU A 173 -14.13 -4.57 16.19
CA LEU A 173 -15.39 -5.31 16.17
C LEU A 173 -16.57 -4.40 16.49
N SER A 174 -16.51 -3.62 17.56
CA SER A 174 -17.59 -2.68 17.93
C SER A 174 -17.91 -1.69 16.81
N ILE A 175 -16.90 -1.09 16.17
CA ILE A 175 -17.09 -0.15 15.07
C ILE A 175 -17.70 -0.85 13.85
N LEU A 176 -17.26 -2.06 13.53
CA LEU A 176 -17.82 -2.86 12.43
C LEU A 176 -19.30 -3.21 12.67
N LEU A 177 -19.68 -3.54 13.92
CA LEU A 177 -21.08 -3.74 14.30
C LEU A 177 -21.91 -2.45 14.13
N THR A 178 -21.34 -1.29 14.44
CA THR A 178 -21.99 0.01 14.19
C THR A 178 -22.14 0.28 12.70
N CYS A 179 -21.08 0.09 11.91
CA CYS A 179 -21.11 0.24 10.45
C CYS A 179 -22.23 -0.59 9.81
N ALA A 180 -22.45 -1.82 10.27
CA ALA A 180 -23.49 -2.71 9.75
C ALA A 180 -24.93 -2.18 9.95
N LYS A 181 -25.12 -1.22 10.86
CA LYS A 181 -26.42 -0.58 11.13
C LYS A 181 -26.59 0.76 10.42
N LEU A 182 -25.53 1.31 9.83
CA LEU A 182 -25.57 2.63 9.19
C LEU A 182 -26.16 2.49 7.77
N PRO A 183 -27.26 3.18 7.43
CA PRO A 183 -27.98 2.95 6.17
C PRO A 183 -27.15 3.30 4.92
N PHE A 184 -26.19 4.23 5.05
CA PHE A 184 -25.31 4.65 3.97
C PHE A 184 -24.10 3.74 3.75
N VAL A 185 -23.74 2.92 4.74
CA VAL A 185 -22.62 1.96 4.63
C VAL A 185 -23.15 0.67 4.01
N LYS A 186 -22.65 0.34 2.82
CA LYS A 186 -23.04 -0.88 2.09
C LYS A 186 -21.95 -1.93 2.03
N LYS A 187 -20.71 -1.53 2.29
CA LYS A 187 -19.58 -2.46 2.38
C LYS A 187 -18.73 -2.17 3.58
N ILE A 188 -18.27 -3.23 4.23
CA ILE A 188 -17.49 -3.14 5.46
C ILE A 188 -16.22 -3.97 5.30
N GLY A 189 -15.10 -3.49 5.83
CA GLY A 189 -13.86 -4.25 5.84
C GLY A 189 -12.99 -4.06 7.05
N ILE A 190 -12.00 -4.92 7.17
CA ILE A 190 -10.90 -4.78 8.12
C ILE A 190 -9.69 -4.28 7.37
N HIS A 191 -8.99 -3.31 7.94
CA HIS A 191 -7.71 -2.82 7.44
C HIS A 191 -6.58 -3.14 8.41
N LEU A 192 -5.49 -3.67 7.86
CA LEU A 192 -4.24 -3.93 8.55
C LEU A 192 -3.12 -3.17 7.87
N HIS A 193 -2.12 -2.79 8.64
CA HIS A 193 -0.87 -2.27 8.11
C HIS A 193 0.24 -2.52 9.13
N THR A 194 1.06 -3.53 8.88
CA THR A 194 1.95 -4.11 9.88
C THR A 194 3.22 -3.29 10.08
N ALA A 195 3.97 -3.02 9.00
CA ALA A 195 5.15 -2.17 9.00
C ALA A 195 5.54 -1.74 7.57
N THR A 196 6.45 -0.78 7.43
CA THR A 196 7.14 -0.53 6.15
C THR A 196 8.32 -1.49 5.99
N GLN A 197 8.58 -1.97 4.77
CA GLN A 197 9.70 -2.88 4.49
C GLN A 197 9.68 -4.09 5.44
N ASN A 198 8.50 -4.68 5.61
CA ASN A 198 8.29 -5.77 6.55
C ASN A 198 8.90 -7.06 5.98
N THR A 199 10.11 -7.36 6.41
CA THR A 199 10.85 -8.59 6.06
C THR A 199 10.50 -9.77 6.96
N ASP A 200 9.66 -9.59 7.99
CA ASP A 200 9.31 -10.64 8.94
C ASP A 200 8.00 -11.32 8.55
N ALA A 201 8.12 -12.48 7.88
CA ALA A 201 6.95 -13.24 7.46
C ALA A 201 6.11 -13.78 8.64
N ALA A 202 6.73 -14.02 9.81
CA ALA A 202 6.00 -14.46 10.99
C ALA A 202 5.09 -13.36 11.54
N GLY A 203 5.53 -12.10 11.46
CA GLY A 203 4.72 -10.93 11.83
C GLY A 203 3.43 -10.82 11.03
N TRP A 204 3.47 -11.08 9.71
CA TRP A 204 2.26 -11.12 8.87
C TRP A 204 1.27 -12.21 9.30
N LEU A 205 1.76 -13.41 9.60
CA LEU A 205 0.94 -14.51 10.06
C LEU A 205 0.31 -14.22 11.43
N ALA A 206 1.10 -13.67 12.36
CA ALA A 206 0.65 -13.32 13.70
C ALA A 206 -0.49 -12.29 13.66
N GLU A 207 -0.43 -11.32 12.75
CA GLU A 207 -1.50 -10.32 12.57
C GLU A 207 -2.80 -10.93 12.06
N LEU A 208 -2.72 -11.89 11.14
CA LEU A 208 -3.91 -12.61 10.68
C LEU A 208 -4.52 -13.45 11.81
N GLN A 209 -3.69 -14.16 12.58
CA GLN A 209 -4.15 -14.90 13.75
C GLN A 209 -4.82 -13.99 14.78
N ARG A 210 -4.30 -12.77 14.97
CA ARG A 210 -4.83 -11.80 15.92
C ARG A 210 -6.23 -11.28 15.55
N ILE A 211 -6.55 -11.18 14.27
CA ILE A 211 -7.88 -10.71 13.82
C ILE A 211 -8.89 -11.85 13.64
N GLU A 212 -8.45 -13.10 13.65
CA GLU A 212 -9.32 -14.26 13.49
C GLU A 212 -10.53 -14.28 14.45
N PRO A 213 -10.39 -13.96 15.76
CA PRO A 213 -11.54 -13.87 16.65
C PRO A 213 -12.59 -12.82 16.22
N VAL A 214 -12.14 -11.70 15.63
CA VAL A 214 -13.03 -10.67 15.07
C VAL A 214 -13.81 -11.24 13.88
N MET A 215 -13.11 -11.89 12.95
CA MET A 215 -13.71 -12.52 11.77
C MET A 215 -14.80 -13.54 12.16
N VAL A 216 -14.47 -14.43 13.10
CA VAL A 216 -15.40 -15.45 13.60
C VAL A 216 -16.61 -14.81 14.29
N ARG A 217 -16.41 -13.75 15.08
CA ARG A 217 -17.50 -13.08 15.79
C ARG A 217 -18.44 -12.34 14.85
N LEU A 218 -17.92 -11.70 13.79
CA LEU A 218 -18.73 -11.10 12.73
C LEU A 218 -19.59 -12.14 12.03
N LYS A 219 -18.99 -13.29 11.67
CA LYS A 219 -19.72 -14.39 11.05
C LYS A 219 -20.85 -14.91 11.95
N LYS A 220 -20.58 -15.13 13.24
CA LYS A 220 -21.60 -15.55 14.23
C LYS A 220 -22.73 -14.53 14.42
N LYS A 221 -22.47 -13.25 14.13
CA LYS A 221 -23.48 -12.17 14.16
C LYS A 221 -24.17 -11.95 12.82
N ASN A 222 -23.94 -12.83 11.84
CA ASN A 222 -24.46 -12.75 10.47
C ASN A 222 -24.11 -11.41 9.77
N ILE A 223 -22.98 -10.82 10.13
CA ILE A 223 -22.48 -9.60 9.47
C ILE A 223 -21.56 -10.03 8.35
N HIS A 224 -21.87 -9.56 7.15
CA HIS A 224 -21.02 -9.78 5.99
C HIS A 224 -19.79 -8.88 6.04
N LEU A 225 -18.62 -9.42 5.71
CA LEU A 225 -17.39 -8.66 5.55
C LEU A 225 -16.99 -8.68 4.08
N ASP A 226 -16.91 -7.50 3.48
CA ASP A 226 -16.65 -7.31 2.04
C ASP A 226 -15.16 -7.23 1.74
N TYR A 227 -14.36 -6.69 2.67
CA TYR A 227 -12.94 -6.45 2.45
C TYR A 227 -12.07 -6.92 3.61
N LEU A 228 -10.97 -7.58 3.26
CA LEU A 228 -9.79 -7.70 4.11
C LEU A 228 -8.65 -6.98 3.41
N ASP A 229 -8.22 -5.86 3.97
CA ASP A 229 -7.08 -5.10 3.50
C ASP A 229 -5.85 -5.41 4.35
N LEU A 230 -4.81 -5.99 3.73
CA LEU A 230 -3.55 -6.33 4.41
C LEU A 230 -2.56 -5.18 4.43
N GLY A 231 -2.90 -4.05 3.83
CA GLY A 231 -2.05 -2.89 3.74
C GLY A 231 -0.87 -3.09 2.80
N GLY A 232 0.14 -2.26 3.01
CA GLY A 232 1.38 -2.25 2.26
C GLY A 232 2.53 -2.84 3.06
N GLY A 233 3.74 -2.39 2.77
CA GLY A 233 4.93 -2.81 3.53
C GLY A 233 5.69 -3.99 2.93
N PHE A 234 5.21 -4.56 1.83
CA PHE A 234 5.89 -5.60 1.06
C PHE A 234 7.37 -5.22 0.81
N PRO A 235 8.31 -6.07 1.22
CA PRO A 235 9.72 -5.73 1.21
C PRO A 235 10.28 -5.84 -0.21
N ILE A 236 11.32 -5.06 -0.48
CA ILE A 236 12.14 -5.20 -1.70
C ILE A 236 13.60 -5.43 -1.33
N PRO A 237 14.37 -6.20 -2.12
CA PRO A 237 15.79 -6.38 -1.84
C PRO A 237 16.56 -5.07 -2.10
N TYR A 238 17.27 -4.60 -1.08
CA TYR A 238 18.32 -3.58 -1.19
C TYR A 238 19.69 -4.24 -1.02
N ALA A 239 20.78 -3.52 -1.29
CA ALA A 239 22.16 -4.02 -1.40
C ALA A 239 22.54 -5.15 -0.42
N ASN A 240 22.20 -5.00 0.86
CA ASN A 240 22.62 -5.94 1.91
C ASN A 240 21.45 -6.63 2.62
N ASN A 241 20.22 -6.59 2.09
CA ASN A 241 19.05 -7.10 2.79
C ASN A 241 18.39 -8.27 2.05
N LYS A 242 18.40 -9.46 2.69
CA LYS A 242 17.60 -10.63 2.29
C LYS A 242 16.13 -10.32 2.60
N ALA A 243 15.43 -9.68 1.67
CA ALA A 243 13.99 -9.50 1.75
C ALA A 243 13.27 -10.85 1.54
N VAL A 244 12.26 -11.14 2.37
CA VAL A 244 11.34 -12.26 2.11
C VAL A 244 10.69 -12.05 0.74
N SER A 245 10.73 -13.09 -0.10
CA SER A 245 10.09 -13.03 -1.41
C SER A 245 8.58 -12.97 -1.27
N ILE A 246 7.91 -12.34 -2.25
CA ILE A 246 6.45 -12.25 -2.25
C ILE A 246 5.80 -13.64 -2.34
N GLU A 247 6.47 -14.59 -2.98
CA GLU A 247 6.06 -15.99 -3.04
C GLU A 247 6.10 -16.66 -1.67
N THR A 248 7.21 -16.51 -0.94
CA THR A 248 7.33 -17.06 0.41
C THR A 248 6.28 -16.45 1.34
N LEU A 249 6.07 -15.13 1.27
CA LEU A 249 5.01 -14.48 2.04
C LEU A 249 3.62 -15.04 1.68
N GLY A 250 3.32 -15.16 0.38
CA GLY A 250 2.07 -15.74 -0.11
C GLY A 250 1.83 -17.15 0.42
N LYS A 251 2.86 -18.01 0.43
CA LYS A 251 2.78 -19.38 0.99
C LYS A 251 2.45 -19.36 2.49
N ILE A 252 3.13 -18.51 3.27
CA ILE A 252 3.00 -18.44 4.73
C ILE A 252 1.59 -18.00 5.14
N ILE A 253 1.02 -16.99 4.47
CA ILE A 253 -0.30 -16.47 4.82
C ILE A 253 -1.46 -17.14 4.07
N LYS A 254 -1.18 -18.12 3.19
CA LYS A 254 -2.21 -18.80 2.38
C LYS A 254 -3.28 -19.48 3.23
N LYS A 255 -2.88 -20.21 4.28
CA LYS A 255 -3.79 -20.96 5.15
C LYS A 255 -4.82 -20.06 5.85
N PRO A 256 -4.43 -19.00 6.60
CA PRO A 256 -5.40 -18.11 7.23
C PRO A 256 -6.28 -17.38 6.22
N LEU A 257 -5.73 -16.93 5.08
CA LEU A 257 -6.54 -16.27 4.04
C LEU A 257 -7.61 -17.19 3.45
N LYS A 258 -7.28 -18.46 3.15
CA LYS A 258 -8.28 -19.45 2.72
C LYS A 258 -9.37 -19.67 3.76
N ARG A 259 -9.00 -19.75 5.05
CA ARG A 259 -9.96 -19.89 6.14
C ARG A 259 -10.91 -18.69 6.20
N PHE A 260 -10.38 -17.47 6.10
CA PHE A 260 -11.21 -16.26 6.11
C PHE A 260 -12.12 -16.16 4.88
N HIS A 261 -11.62 -16.53 3.71
CA HIS A 261 -12.45 -16.60 2.50
C HIS A 261 -13.56 -17.66 2.64
N GLY A 262 -13.30 -18.78 3.30
CA GLY A 262 -14.35 -19.76 3.64
C GLY A 262 -15.44 -19.21 4.58
N LEU A 263 -15.09 -18.32 5.51
CA LEU A 263 -16.09 -17.63 6.36
C LEU A 263 -16.92 -16.61 5.55
N PHE A 264 -16.28 -15.94 4.59
CA PHE A 264 -16.86 -14.86 3.78
C PHE A 264 -16.53 -15.05 2.27
N PRO A 265 -17.30 -15.87 1.53
CA PRO A 265 -16.98 -16.24 0.15
C PRO A 265 -16.97 -15.08 -0.87
N LYS A 266 -17.64 -13.97 -0.55
CA LYS A 266 -17.66 -12.76 -1.40
C LYS A 266 -16.61 -11.71 -0.98
N MET A 267 -15.87 -11.96 0.10
CA MET A 267 -14.85 -11.05 0.59
C MET A 267 -13.71 -10.92 -0.42
N ARG A 268 -13.24 -9.69 -0.59
CA ARG A 268 -12.15 -9.32 -1.49
C ARG A 268 -10.93 -8.95 -0.67
N LEU A 269 -9.76 -9.35 -1.14
CA LEU A 269 -8.47 -8.99 -0.56
C LEU A 269 -8.01 -7.67 -1.16
N ILE A 270 -7.59 -6.74 -0.31
CA ILE A 270 -6.91 -5.51 -0.73
C ILE A 270 -5.44 -5.59 -0.30
N LEU A 271 -4.56 -5.15 -1.21
CA LEU A 271 -3.16 -4.90 -0.92
C LEU A 271 -2.83 -3.45 -1.28
N GLU A 272 -2.04 -2.79 -0.44
CA GLU A 272 -1.66 -1.38 -0.59
C GLU A 272 -0.16 -1.16 -0.93
N PRO A 273 0.42 -1.85 -1.93
CA PRO A 273 1.85 -1.75 -2.19
C PRO A 273 2.22 -0.34 -2.66
N GLY A 274 3.29 0.20 -2.09
CA GLY A 274 3.93 1.44 -2.56
C GLY A 274 5.32 1.13 -3.07
N ARG A 275 6.27 1.04 -2.13
CA ARG A 275 7.68 0.72 -2.36
C ARG A 275 7.87 -0.52 -3.24
N PHE A 276 7.09 -1.58 -3.02
CA PHE A 276 7.18 -2.82 -3.79
C PHE A 276 6.97 -2.63 -5.30
N LEU A 277 6.03 -1.76 -5.68
CA LEU A 277 5.75 -1.50 -7.09
C LEU A 277 6.81 -0.58 -7.71
N VAL A 278 7.18 0.51 -7.04
CA VAL A 278 7.95 1.59 -7.67
C VAL A 278 9.44 1.60 -7.32
N GLY A 279 9.81 1.13 -6.13
CA GLY A 279 11.20 1.08 -5.68
C GLY A 279 12.06 0.26 -6.64
N PRO A 280 11.63 -0.94 -7.06
CA PRO A 280 12.41 -1.77 -7.96
C PRO A 280 12.48 -1.28 -9.41
N ALA A 281 11.76 -0.21 -9.74
CA ALA A 281 11.57 0.26 -11.10
C ALA A 281 12.47 1.44 -11.47
N GLY A 282 13.04 2.14 -10.49
CA GLY A 282 13.76 3.40 -10.70
C GLY A 282 15.23 3.34 -10.33
N ILE A 283 16.06 4.07 -11.07
CA ILE A 283 17.43 4.43 -10.70
C ILE A 283 17.58 5.95 -10.68
N LEU A 284 18.51 6.44 -9.87
CA LEU A 284 19.04 7.79 -9.97
C LEU A 284 20.35 7.75 -10.76
N VAL A 285 20.42 8.48 -11.85
CA VAL A 285 21.63 8.69 -12.64
C VAL A 285 22.25 10.01 -12.22
N SER A 286 23.51 9.98 -11.83
CA SER A 286 24.24 11.11 -11.27
C SER A 286 25.65 11.17 -11.87
N ARG A 287 26.19 12.38 -12.01
CA ARG A 287 27.52 12.63 -12.56
C ARG A 287 28.51 12.88 -11.44
N VAL A 288 29.67 12.25 -11.52
CA VAL A 288 30.82 12.60 -10.67
C VAL A 288 31.32 13.98 -11.08
N ILE A 289 31.28 14.93 -10.15
CA ILE A 289 31.74 16.31 -10.35
C ILE A 289 33.10 16.57 -9.70
N GLN A 290 33.47 15.77 -8.70
CA GLN A 290 34.78 15.86 -8.07
C GLN A 290 35.27 14.48 -7.63
N VAL A 291 36.57 14.25 -7.81
CA VAL A 291 37.31 13.13 -7.22
C VAL A 291 38.29 13.73 -6.23
N ARG A 292 38.29 13.23 -4.99
CA ARG A 292 39.28 13.59 -3.96
C ARG A 292 40.00 12.33 -3.51
N GLU A 293 41.31 12.42 -3.40
CA GLU A 293 42.15 11.34 -2.89
C GLU A 293 42.87 11.85 -1.64
N GLN A 294 42.67 11.15 -0.52
CA GLN A 294 43.30 11.48 0.76
C GLN A 294 43.83 10.20 1.39
N GLY A 295 45.15 9.97 1.28
CA GLY A 295 45.78 8.72 1.65
C GLY A 295 45.19 7.54 0.85
N LYS A 296 44.64 6.55 1.54
CA LYS A 296 43.98 5.38 0.93
C LYS A 296 42.50 5.60 0.56
N ILE A 297 41.93 6.76 0.90
CA ILE A 297 40.50 7.03 0.70
C ILE A 297 40.31 7.78 -0.61
N ARG A 298 39.47 7.22 -1.49
CA ARG A 298 39.00 7.86 -2.71
C ARG A 298 37.53 8.25 -2.56
N SER A 299 37.26 9.54 -2.53
CA SER A 299 35.91 10.10 -2.36
C SER A 299 35.41 10.69 -3.68
N LEU A 300 34.16 10.37 -4.02
CA LEU A 300 33.49 10.89 -5.21
C LEU A 300 32.37 11.84 -4.78
N THR A 301 32.40 13.08 -5.25
CA THR A 301 31.27 14.01 -5.14
C THR A 301 30.45 13.91 -6.42
N VAL A 302 29.13 13.84 -6.28
CA VAL A 302 28.20 13.71 -7.41
C VAL A 302 27.20 14.87 -7.45
N ASP A 303 26.56 15.10 -8.58
CA ASP A 303 25.59 16.20 -8.80
C ASP A 303 24.19 15.95 -8.21
N SER A 304 24.07 15.04 -7.25
CA SER A 304 22.81 14.68 -6.57
C SER A 304 23.02 14.39 -5.08
N SER A 305 21.99 14.62 -4.27
CA SER A 305 21.92 14.30 -2.84
C SER A 305 20.68 13.51 -2.48
#